data_AF-A0A7C6U5V6-F1
#
_entry.id   AF-A0A7C6U5V6-F1
#
_cell.length_a   1.000
_cell.length_b   1.000
_cell.length_c   1.000
_cell.angle_alpha   90.00
_cell.angle_beta   90.00
_cell.angle_gamma   90.00
#
_symmetry.space_group_name_H-M   'P 1'
#
loop_
_entity.id
_entity.type
_entity.pdbx_description
1 polymer ?
#
loop_
_entity_poly.entity_id
_entity_poly.type
_entity_poly.pdbx_seq_one_letter_code
_entity_poly.pdbx_strand_id
1 'polypeptide(L)' 'MVELAWWWFVLILLGVLIVGAVIGFFVARKVFSSYLEKNPPVTEKMIRVMMQQMGRTPSEKQVRQIMASMNQARNK' A
#
# COMPACT_ATOMS: atom_id res chain seq x y z
N MET A 1 46.61 -17.36 -6.76
CA MET A 1 46.14 -16.48 -5.66
C MET A 1 45.06 -15.49 -6.11
N VAL A 2 45.12 -14.95 -7.34
CA VAL A 2 44.12 -13.99 -7.85
C VAL A 2 42.77 -14.65 -8.21
N GLU A 3 42.74 -15.89 -8.70
CA GLU A 3 41.49 -16.55 -9.09
C GLU A 3 40.54 -16.88 -7.94
N LEU A 4 41.05 -17.28 -6.77
CA LEU A 4 40.20 -17.53 -5.59
C LEU A 4 39.45 -16.25 -5.16
N ALA A 5 40.09 -15.09 -5.29
CA ALA A 5 39.52 -13.80 -4.88
C ALA A 5 38.28 -13.42 -5.72
N TRP A 6 38.25 -13.77 -7.00
CA TRP A 6 37.10 -13.51 -7.87
C TRP A 6 35.86 -14.34 -7.48
N TRP A 7 36.05 -15.61 -7.13
CA TRP A 7 34.95 -16.46 -6.64
C TRP A 7 34.36 -15.95 -5.34
N TRP A 8 35.20 -15.55 -4.38
CA TRP A 8 34.77 -14.93 -3.13
C TRP A 8 34.01 -13.63 -3.37
N PHE A 9 34.49 -12.78 -4.28
CA PHE A 9 33.83 -11.53 -4.63
C PHE A 9 32.42 -11.76 -5.21
N VAL A 10 32.28 -12.73 -6.14
CA VAL A 10 30.99 -13.08 -6.75
C VAL A 10 30.01 -13.63 -5.70
N LEU A 11 30.47 -14.48 -4.79
CA LEU A 11 29.63 -15.03 -3.72
C LEU A 11 29.14 -13.96 -2.75
N ILE A 12 30.00 -13.01 -2.37
CA ILE A 12 29.62 -11.89 -1.49
C ILE A 12 28.61 -10.98 -2.19
N LEU A 13 28.85 -10.66 -3.47
CA LEU A 13 27.95 -9.81 -4.25
C LEU A 13 26.55 -10.43 -4.39
N LEU A 14 26.48 -11.75 -4.64
CA LEU A 14 25.22 -12.48 -4.68
C LEU A 14 24.53 -12.51 -3.30
N GLY A 15 25.29 -12.72 -2.23
CA GLY A 15 24.79 -12.69 -0.86
C GLY A 15 24.17 -11.34 -0.48
N VAL A 16 24.86 -10.23 -0.80
CA VAL A 16 24.36 -8.87 -0.55
C VAL A 16 23.11 -8.56 -1.36
N LEU A 17 23.02 -9.03 -2.61
CA LEU A 17 21.84 -8.84 -3.46
C LEU A 17 20.63 -9.57 -2.87
N ILE A 18 20.79 -10.81 -2.42
CA ILE A 18 19.73 -11.59 -1.78
C ILE A 18 19.30 -10.93 -0.47
N VAL A 19 20.25 -10.57 0.39
CA VAL A 19 19.96 -9.92 1.68
C VAL A 19 19.29 -8.56 1.46
N GLY A 20 19.77 -7.76 0.52
CA GLY A 20 19.17 -6.48 0.14
C GLY A 20 17.76 -6.62 -0.41
N ALA A 21 17.49 -7.63 -1.24
CA ALA A 21 16.16 -7.91 -1.77
C ALA A 21 15.19 -8.34 -0.66
N VAL A 22 15.62 -9.22 0.26
CA VAL A 22 14.79 -9.65 1.39
C VAL A 22 14.47 -8.46 2.30
N ILE A 23 15.48 -7.70 2.71
CA ILE A 23 15.27 -6.52 3.57
C ILE A 23 14.38 -5.48 2.87
N GLY A 24 14.65 -5.19 1.60
CA GLY A 24 13.85 -4.26 0.79
C GLY A 24 12.39 -4.68 0.70
N PHE A 25 12.12 -5.97 0.48
CA PHE A 25 10.76 -6.51 0.43
C PHE A 25 10.02 -6.35 1.77
N PHE A 26 10.67 -6.69 2.89
CA PHE A 26 10.04 -6.56 4.22
C PHE A 26 9.77 -5.10 4.59
N VAL A 27 10.70 -4.19 4.31
CA VAL A 27 10.51 -2.75 4.56
C VAL A 27 9.39 -2.21 3.68
N ALA A 28 9.41 -2.48 2.38
CA ALA A 28 8.36 -2.05 1.46
C ALA A 28 6.98 -2.55 1.89
N ARG A 29 6.88 -3.83 2.31
CA ARG A 29 5.65 -4.40 2.85
C ARG A 29 5.15 -3.65 4.08
N LYS A 30 6.03 -3.37 5.04
CA LYS A 30 5.65 -2.68 6.28
C LYS A 30 5.20 -1.24 6.00
N VAL A 31 5.93 -0.52 5.14
CA VAL A 31 5.60 0.84 4.75
C VAL A 31 4.27 0.90 4.01
N PHE A 32 4.04 -0.03 3.06
CA PHE A 32 2.81 -0.07 2.29
C PHE A 32 1.59 -0.42 3.17
N SER A 33 1.71 -1.39 4.09
CA SER A 33 0.64 -1.69 5.05
C SER A 33 0.33 -0.47 5.93
N SER A 34 1.36 0.16 6.49
CA SER A 34 1.22 1.36 7.32
C SER A 34 0.58 2.52 6.55
N TYR A 35 0.85 2.63 5.25
CA TYR A 35 0.25 3.64 4.39
C TYR A 35 -1.24 3.38 4.13
N LEU A 36 -1.61 2.13 3.81
CA LEU A 36 -3.01 1.75 3.61
C LEU A 36 -3.84 1.84 4.88
N GLU A 37 -3.26 1.57 6.05
CA GLU A 37 -3.92 1.73 7.35
C GLU A 37 -4.21 3.20 7.66
N LYS A 38 -3.29 4.11 7.32
CA LYS A 38 -3.46 5.55 7.52
C LYS A 38 -4.40 6.18 6.50
N ASN A 39 -4.41 5.69 5.26
CA ASN A 39 -5.24 6.20 4.16
C ASN A 39 -6.00 5.04 3.50
N PRO A 40 -6.97 4.42 4.20
CA PRO A 40 -7.72 3.31 3.65
C PRO A 40 -8.55 3.77 2.44
N PRO A 41 -8.71 2.91 1.42
CA PRO A 41 -9.54 3.22 0.27
C PRO A 41 -10.98 3.52 0.70
N VAL A 42 -11.58 4.54 0.09
CA VAL A 42 -12.97 4.93 0.38
C VAL A 42 -13.93 3.85 -0.10
N THR A 43 -14.75 3.32 0.81
CA THR A 43 -15.76 2.27 0.55
C THR A 43 -17.17 2.78 0.84
N GLU A 44 -18.21 2.06 0.36
CA GLU A 44 -19.62 2.41 0.63
C GLU A 44 -19.91 2.41 2.12
N LYS A 45 -19.34 1.44 2.86
CA LYS A 45 -19.45 1.37 4.32
C LYS A 45 -18.83 2.59 5.00
N MET A 46 -17.68 3.07 4.51
CA MET A 46 -17.03 4.25 5.08
C MET A 46 -17.86 5.52 4.82
N ILE A 47 -18.42 5.67 3.63
CA ILE A 47 -19.35 6.76 3.31
C ILE A 47 -20.61 6.67 4.19
N ARG A 48 -21.14 5.47 4.42
CA ARG A 48 -22.29 5.24 5.30
C ARG A 48 -22.00 5.69 6.74
N VAL A 49 -20.86 5.26 7.28
CA VAL A 49 -20.42 5.66 8.63
C VAL A 49 -20.18 7.16 8.70
N MET A 50 -19.57 7.76 7.68
CA MET A 50 -19.37 9.20 7.58
C MET A 50 -20.69 9.98 7.55
N MET A 51 -21.70 9.52 6.78
CA MET A 51 -23.05 10.10 6.78
C MET A 51 -23.73 9.99 8.14
N GLN A 52 -23.60 8.83 8.80
CA GLN A 52 -24.13 8.60 10.14
C GLN A 52 -23.46 9.49 11.19
N GLN A 53 -22.14 9.70 11.11
CA GLN A 53 -21.40 10.62 11.97
C GLN A 53 -21.86 12.08 11.80
N MET A 54 -22.33 12.45 10.60
CA MET A 54 -22.91 13.76 10.31
C MET A 54 -24.40 13.86 10.71
N GLY A 55 -24.96 12.86 11.38
CA GLY A 55 -26.37 12.85 11.78
C GLY A 55 -27.35 12.70 10.61
N ARG A 56 -26.88 12.25 9.43
CA ARG A 56 -27.72 12.01 8.25
C ARG A 56 -28.02 10.53 8.11
N THR A 57 -29.28 10.20 7.84
CA THR A 57 -29.68 8.83 7.51
C THR A 57 -29.09 8.45 6.15
N PRO A 58 -28.27 7.39 6.06
CA PRO A 58 -27.65 7.00 4.81
C PRO A 58 -28.68 6.33 3.89
N SER A 59 -28.93 6.93 2.72
CA SER A 59 -29.66 6.27 1.63
C SER A 59 -28.70 5.60 0.67
N GLU A 60 -28.96 4.36 0.28
CA GLU A 60 -28.10 3.58 -0.64
C GLU A 60 -27.87 4.30 -1.99
N LYS A 61 -28.88 5.04 -2.48
CA LYS A 61 -28.73 5.85 -3.70
C LYS A 61 -27.72 7.00 -3.51
N GLN A 62 -27.77 7.67 -2.36
CA GLN A 62 -26.86 8.76 -2.03
C GLN A 62 -25.44 8.26 -1.77
N VAL A 63 -25.28 7.13 -1.09
CA VAL A 63 -23.97 6.50 -0.86
C VAL A 63 -23.29 6.17 -2.19
N ARG A 64 -24.02 5.58 -3.14
CA ARG A 64 -23.51 5.29 -4.49
C ARG A 64 -23.15 6.54 -5.28
N GLN A 65 -23.98 7.58 -5.19
CA GLN A 65 -23.70 8.86 -5.84
C GLN A 65 -22.41 9.51 -5.30
N ILE A 66 -22.24 9.51 -3.97
CA ILE A 66 -21.03 10.04 -3.32
C ILE A 66 -19.81 9.17 -3.68
N MET A 67 -19.94 7.85 -3.68
CA MET A 67 -18.84 6.97 -4.11
C MET A 67 -18.42 7.27 -5.56
N ALA A 68 -19.40 7.45 -6.46
CA ALA A 68 -19.12 7.78 -7.85
C ALA A 68 -18.38 9.13 -7.98
N SER A 69 -18.81 10.16 -7.24
CA SER A 69 -18.12 11.46 -7.26
C SER A 69 -16.72 11.39 -6.64
N MET A 70 -16.53 10.61 -5.57
CA MET A 70 -15.22 10.38 -4.95
C MET A 70 -14.27 9.62 -5.89
N ASN A 71 -14.78 8.64 -6.64
CA ASN A 71 -14.01 7.93 -7.66
C ASN A 71 -13.64 8.86 -8.83
N GLN A 72 -14.54 9.74 -9.26
CA GLN A 72 -14.25 10.73 -10.29
C GLN A 72 -13.19 11.74 -9.83
N ALA A 73 -13.25 12.20 -8.59
CA ALA A 73 -12.25 13.11 -8.01
C ALA A 73 -10.87 12.47 -7.84
N ARG A 74 -10.81 11.16 -7.57
CA ARG A 74 -9.53 10.41 -7.49
C ARG A 74 -8.90 10.16 -8.87
N ASN A 75 -9.71 10.03 -9.91
CA ASN A 75 -9.27 9.70 -11.27
C ASN A 75 -9.00 10.94 -12.15
N LYS A 76 -9.00 12.15 -11.57
CA LYS A 76 -8.73 13.41 -12.24
C LYS A 76 -7.40 13.98 -11.75
#